data_AF-A0A5C9C0Q3-F1
#
_entry.id   AF-A0A5C9C0Q3-F1
#
_cell.length_a   1.000
_cell.length_b   1.000
_cell.length_c   1.000
_cell.angle_alpha   90.00
_cell.angle_beta   90.00
_cell.angle_gamma   90.00
#
_symmetry.space_group_name_H-M   'P 1'
#
loop_
_entity.id
_entity.type
_entity.pdbx_description
1 polymer ?
#
loop_
_entity_poly.entity_id
_entity_poly.type
_entity_poly.pdbx_seq_one_letter_code
_entity_poly.pdbx_strand_id
1 'polypeptide(L)'
;MVIRGLMVLFALAFVPALAYANKCSAILAKQGAFNTFVKTTARSSEDQTYEWLKTVTWHEYKKRQDAGLKVTLPIDGLPIDLDGSYSQEEFEKFRQARDQGRLRRFTEDEFQTTVTSSASSEIVREWGSCIRSLQARGLVCTAEEDSRTPNNIVIFNARFFRFVDGDTSTVKVAKTGGLLISGGTAIANPLTPGAVIPSGGVTIQIQRDGKKEVVVTLNSERHGTCDYPVKFAAVPDQHPPFVIRQFSATGDIGPYPQASVSLPTGYKLIGGGGQTNWRGYGSLLTVSQPNQTAWVVRGKEHQSPDSTSATVWAVGINDPKDLWDVKIEQKSIAVGEVSSGEITVSLPPGYARTGGGAAAEVGGQGRLLTGSYPIGNNGWGASDKDHFIKQGGTLTVFVIGMKPKFGAAPDMQVKSSTSAQVAHPTVEATLDPGHVLTGGGARVAPCNPGNMLTASAPKGDMTWRAEAKDHYASCPSTVEAWAIGLKAPMGSVVIEGGVPDLSAVVFTGTHALSAGAAPGLRRLATSVTPPLRQIYIAAPGDTWRSLSMRFYKTPDSTKLVASNPTVQGFVKPGQRLIIAQ
;
A
#
# COMPACT_ATOMS: atom_id res chain seq x y z
N MET A 1 -55.32 -19.20 -17.47
CA MET A 1 -53.98 -19.04 -18.06
C MET A 1 -52.97 -19.48 -17.00
N VAL A 2 -52.52 -20.73 -17.08
CA VAL A 2 -51.72 -21.40 -16.04
C VAL A 2 -50.27 -21.41 -16.51
N ILE A 3 -49.40 -20.67 -15.82
CA ILE A 3 -47.94 -20.73 -16.04
C ILE A 3 -47.39 -21.82 -15.14
N ARG A 4 -46.98 -22.94 -15.74
CA ARG A 4 -46.21 -24.02 -15.09
C ARG A 4 -44.77 -23.54 -14.91
N GLY A 5 -44.31 -23.45 -13.66
CA GLY A 5 -42.91 -23.23 -13.31
C GLY A 5 -42.09 -24.50 -13.50
N LEU A 6 -41.09 -24.42 -14.37
CA LEU A 6 -40.07 -25.44 -14.61
C LEU A 6 -39.00 -25.33 -13.51
N MET A 7 -38.96 -26.31 -12.61
CA MET A 7 -37.89 -26.45 -11.61
C MET A 7 -36.70 -27.15 -12.28
N VAL A 8 -35.65 -26.41 -12.62
CA VAL A 8 -34.38 -26.97 -13.13
C VAL A 8 -33.49 -27.26 -11.93
N LEU A 9 -33.31 -28.55 -11.62
CA LEU A 9 -32.35 -29.04 -10.65
C LEU A 9 -30.95 -29.04 -11.30
N PHE A 10 -30.11 -28.07 -10.97
CA PHE A 10 -28.67 -28.15 -11.26
C PHE A 10 -28.00 -29.03 -10.21
N ALA A 11 -27.84 -30.33 -10.52
CA ALA A 11 -26.91 -31.18 -9.81
C ALA A 11 -25.48 -30.80 -10.25
N LEU A 12 -24.82 -29.94 -9.48
CA LEU A 12 -23.37 -29.74 -9.59
C LEU A 12 -22.68 -31.03 -9.14
N ALA A 13 -22.33 -31.86 -10.12
CA ALA A 13 -21.42 -32.98 -9.94
C ALA A 13 -20.00 -32.45 -9.67
N PHE A 14 -19.74 -32.08 -8.42
CA PHE A 14 -18.39 -31.93 -7.92
C PHE A 14 -18.16 -32.95 -6.80
N VAL A 15 -16.99 -33.58 -6.89
CA VAL A 15 -16.27 -34.34 -5.87
C VAL A 15 -16.45 -35.88 -5.81
N PRO A 16 -15.79 -36.62 -6.73
CA PRO A 16 -15.29 -37.97 -6.43
C PRO A 16 -13.97 -37.92 -5.61
N ALA A 17 -13.18 -36.86 -5.74
CA ALA A 17 -11.81 -36.80 -5.20
C ALA A 17 -11.71 -36.75 -3.65
N LEU A 18 -12.63 -36.07 -2.95
CA LEU A 18 -12.65 -36.06 -1.47
C LEU A 18 -13.10 -37.41 -0.89
N ALA A 19 -14.02 -38.12 -1.58
CA ALA A 19 -14.49 -39.42 -1.13
C ALA A 19 -13.40 -40.52 -1.21
N TYR A 20 -12.48 -40.42 -2.19
CA TYR A 20 -11.33 -41.33 -2.31
C TYR A 20 -10.17 -40.99 -1.37
N ALA A 21 -9.91 -39.70 -1.11
CA ALA A 21 -8.90 -39.28 -0.13
C ALA A 21 -9.18 -39.84 1.28
N ASN A 22 -10.47 -39.88 1.67
CA ASN A 22 -10.93 -40.45 2.93
C ASN A 22 -10.68 -41.96 3.07
N LYS A 23 -10.54 -42.71 1.96
CA LYS A 23 -10.20 -44.14 2.00
C LYS A 23 -8.71 -44.36 2.27
N CYS A 24 -7.81 -43.56 1.69
CA CYS A 24 -6.37 -43.70 1.94
C CYS A 24 -6.00 -43.27 3.36
N SER A 25 -6.64 -42.21 3.89
CA SER A 25 -6.47 -41.81 5.28
C SER A 25 -7.02 -42.84 6.27
N ALA A 26 -8.07 -43.58 5.90
CA ALA A 26 -8.61 -44.66 6.73
C ALA A 26 -7.66 -45.87 6.86
N ILE A 27 -6.81 -46.14 5.86
CA ILE A 27 -5.75 -47.16 5.91
C ILE A 27 -4.70 -46.76 6.95
N LEU A 28 -4.28 -45.48 6.96
CA LEU A 28 -3.32 -44.96 7.94
C LEU A 28 -3.92 -44.82 9.35
N ALA A 29 -5.17 -44.38 9.46
CA ALA A 29 -5.84 -44.15 10.75
C ALA A 29 -6.13 -45.45 11.53
N LYS A 30 -6.26 -46.59 10.84
CA LYS A 30 -6.51 -47.88 11.51
C LYS A 30 -5.25 -48.53 12.07
N GLN A 31 -4.05 -48.26 11.52
CA GLN A 31 -2.84 -49.05 11.83
C GLN A 31 -1.48 -48.31 11.73
N GLY A 32 -1.41 -46.99 11.51
CA GLY A 32 -0.15 -46.29 11.19
C GLY A 32 0.36 -45.30 12.25
N ALA A 33 1.69 -45.18 12.37
CA ALA A 33 2.41 -44.19 13.20
C ALA A 33 2.17 -42.71 12.79
N PHE A 34 1.49 -42.47 11.65
CA PHE A 34 1.03 -41.17 11.17
C PHE A 34 -0.49 -41.11 11.23
N ASN A 35 -1.01 -40.76 12.40
CA ASN A 35 -2.43 -40.72 12.75
C ASN A 35 -3.20 -39.51 12.17
N THR A 36 -2.54 -38.61 11.43
CA THR A 36 -3.18 -37.52 10.69
C THR A 36 -2.42 -37.24 9.40
N PHE A 37 -3.04 -37.59 8.27
CA PHE A 37 -2.60 -37.13 6.95
C PHE A 37 -3.46 -35.92 6.57
N VAL A 38 -2.94 -34.71 6.77
CA VAL A 38 -3.68 -33.48 6.47
C VAL A 38 -3.57 -33.20 4.97
N LYS A 39 -4.50 -33.75 4.19
CA LYS A 39 -4.61 -33.49 2.74
C LYS A 39 -5.28 -32.15 2.41
N THR A 40 -5.56 -31.31 3.42
CA THR A 40 -6.12 -29.96 3.20
C THR A 40 -5.04 -28.92 2.87
N THR A 41 -3.76 -29.26 3.02
CA THR A 41 -2.64 -28.36 2.66
C THR A 41 -2.00 -28.81 1.35
N ALA A 42 -1.69 -27.87 0.46
CA ALA A 42 -1.06 -28.08 -0.86
C ALA A 42 0.36 -28.71 -0.84
N ARG A 43 0.78 -29.31 0.26
CA ARG A 43 2.13 -29.85 0.50
C ARG A 43 2.13 -31.37 0.40
N SER A 44 3.16 -31.94 -0.22
CA SER A 44 3.31 -33.39 -0.35
C SER A 44 3.66 -34.05 1.00
N SER A 45 3.55 -35.38 1.07
CA SER A 45 3.95 -36.16 2.26
C SER A 45 5.42 -35.93 2.62
N GLU A 46 6.28 -35.80 1.59
CA GLU A 46 7.71 -35.54 1.77
C GLU A 46 7.91 -34.16 2.41
N ASP A 47 7.21 -33.14 1.93
CA ASP A 47 7.30 -31.78 2.46
C ASP A 47 6.81 -31.71 3.92
N GLN A 48 5.72 -32.40 4.24
CA GLN A 48 5.21 -32.45 5.62
C GLN A 48 6.19 -33.16 6.56
N THR A 49 6.80 -34.26 6.10
CA THR A 49 7.82 -34.99 6.87
C THR A 49 9.07 -34.13 7.06
N TYR A 50 9.50 -33.43 6.02
CA TYR A 50 10.62 -32.48 6.08
C TYR A 50 10.38 -31.33 7.05
N GLU A 51 9.20 -30.70 7.03
CA GLU A 51 8.86 -29.62 7.96
C GLU A 51 8.70 -30.11 9.41
N TRP A 52 8.24 -31.33 9.61
CA TRP A 52 8.25 -31.96 10.94
C TRP A 52 9.69 -32.17 11.44
N LEU A 53 10.57 -32.73 10.61
CA LEU A 53 11.98 -32.95 10.96
C LEU A 53 12.73 -31.65 11.32
N LYS A 54 12.31 -30.50 10.78
CA LYS A 54 12.87 -29.19 11.16
C LYS A 54 12.68 -28.84 12.63
N THR A 55 11.59 -29.30 13.24
CA THR A 55 11.16 -28.81 14.56
C THR A 55 10.99 -29.91 15.60
N VAL A 56 11.00 -31.18 15.18
CA VAL A 56 10.80 -32.33 16.06
C VAL A 56 11.83 -32.38 17.19
N THR A 57 11.34 -32.71 18.39
CA THR A 57 12.16 -32.94 19.59
C THR A 57 12.43 -34.43 19.77
N TRP A 58 13.47 -34.78 20.54
CA TRP A 58 13.77 -36.19 20.84
C TRP A 58 12.56 -36.94 21.43
N HIS A 59 11.86 -36.32 22.38
CA HIS A 59 10.71 -36.96 23.02
C HIS A 59 9.58 -37.25 22.03
N GLU A 60 9.28 -36.31 21.14
CA GLU A 60 8.28 -36.52 20.09
C GLU A 60 8.73 -37.56 19.07
N TYR A 61 9.99 -37.51 18.64
CA TYR A 61 10.58 -38.47 17.72
C TYR A 61 10.51 -39.89 18.30
N LYS A 62 10.97 -40.07 19.53
CA LYS A 62 10.97 -41.36 20.24
C LYS A 62 9.56 -41.91 20.43
N LYS A 63 8.60 -41.07 20.81
CA LYS A 63 7.19 -41.45 20.90
C LYS A 63 6.64 -42.02 19.58
N ARG A 64 7.03 -41.47 18.43
CA ARG A 64 6.59 -41.98 17.12
C ARG A 64 7.35 -43.24 16.73
N GLN A 65 8.64 -43.31 17.03
CA GLN A 65 9.46 -44.50 16.82
C GLN A 65 8.93 -45.71 17.60
N ASP A 66 8.55 -45.50 18.87
CA ASP A 66 7.93 -46.52 19.72
C ASP A 66 6.53 -46.93 19.20
N ALA A 67 5.88 -46.06 18.44
CA ALA A 67 4.65 -46.36 17.71
C ALA A 67 4.90 -47.03 16.33
N GLY A 68 6.13 -47.45 16.04
CA GLY A 68 6.51 -48.18 14.82
C GLY A 68 7.07 -47.32 13.69
N LEU A 69 7.30 -46.03 13.91
CA LEU A 69 7.90 -45.16 12.90
C LEU A 69 9.38 -45.52 12.65
N LYS A 70 9.74 -45.73 11.39
CA LYS A 70 11.11 -45.91 10.91
C LYS A 70 11.41 -44.89 9.82
N VAL A 71 11.96 -43.75 10.21
CA VAL A 71 12.25 -42.64 9.29
C VAL A 71 13.73 -42.50 9.09
N THR A 72 14.18 -42.62 7.84
CA THR A 72 15.54 -42.26 7.44
C THR A 72 15.72 -40.74 7.60
N LEU A 73 16.80 -40.29 8.23
CA LEU A 73 17.07 -38.86 8.42
C LEU A 73 17.90 -38.32 7.23
N PRO A 74 17.34 -37.43 6.37
CA PRO A 74 18.01 -36.99 5.14
C PRO A 74 19.06 -35.90 5.42
N ILE A 75 20.23 -36.30 5.92
CA ILE A 75 21.37 -35.41 6.21
C ILE A 75 22.59 -35.84 5.39
N ASP A 76 23.27 -34.87 4.80
CA ASP A 76 24.52 -35.13 4.09
C ASP A 76 25.65 -35.49 5.06
N GLY A 77 26.34 -36.61 4.84
CA GLY A 77 27.57 -36.96 5.56
C GLY A 77 27.40 -37.64 6.93
N LEU A 78 26.20 -38.11 7.27
CA LEU A 78 26.00 -39.07 8.36
C LEU A 78 25.79 -40.48 7.78
N PRO A 79 26.31 -41.55 8.41
CA PRO A 79 25.98 -42.91 8.03
C PRO A 79 24.47 -43.09 8.16
N ILE A 80 23.83 -43.50 7.07
CA ILE A 80 22.39 -43.72 7.06
C ILE A 80 22.14 -45.11 7.64
N ASP A 81 21.65 -45.16 8.88
CA ASP A 81 21.01 -46.39 9.37
C ASP A 81 19.58 -46.45 8.82
N LEU A 82 19.33 -47.47 8.00
CA LEU A 82 18.08 -47.63 7.24
C LEU A 82 16.96 -48.25 8.09
N ASP A 83 17.27 -48.69 9.30
CA ASP A 83 16.28 -49.33 10.17
C ASP A 83 15.37 -48.31 10.90
N GLY A 84 15.70 -47.02 10.83
CA GLY A 84 14.96 -45.92 11.45
C GLY A 84 15.03 -45.88 12.98
N SER A 85 15.93 -46.66 13.61
CA SER A 85 16.02 -46.86 15.05
C SER A 85 17.14 -46.03 15.71
N TYR A 86 17.02 -44.71 15.70
CA TYR A 86 18.02 -43.82 16.31
C TYR A 86 17.96 -43.82 17.83
N SER A 87 19.12 -43.91 18.47
CA SER A 87 19.35 -43.57 19.87
C SER A 87 19.25 -42.06 20.10
N GLN A 88 19.18 -41.65 21.37
CA GLN A 88 19.14 -40.22 21.74
C GLN A 88 20.40 -39.49 21.26
N GLU A 89 21.56 -40.14 21.33
CA GLU A 89 22.82 -39.56 20.90
C GLU A 89 22.86 -39.34 19.38
N GLU A 90 22.33 -40.29 18.60
CA GLU A 90 22.26 -40.17 17.14
C GLU A 90 21.25 -39.12 16.69
N PHE A 91 20.10 -39.03 17.38
CA PHE A 91 19.15 -37.96 17.13
C PHE A 91 19.73 -36.58 17.48
N GLU A 92 20.58 -36.50 18.51
CA GLU A 92 21.26 -35.25 18.85
C GLU A 92 22.28 -34.85 17.78
N LYS A 93 23.00 -35.82 17.20
CA LYS A 93 23.87 -35.59 16.02
C LYS A 93 23.06 -35.10 14.82
N PHE A 94 21.88 -35.67 14.59
CA PHE A 94 20.92 -35.18 13.60
C PHE A 94 20.52 -33.72 13.88
N ARG A 95 20.16 -33.40 15.12
CA ARG A 95 19.73 -32.05 15.54
C ARG A 95 20.81 -31.02 15.26
N GLN A 96 22.06 -31.32 15.63
CA GLN A 96 23.20 -30.45 15.37
C GLN A 96 23.42 -30.23 13.87
N ALA A 97 23.37 -31.29 13.06
CA ALA A 97 23.54 -31.16 11.61
C ALA A 97 22.38 -30.42 10.93
N ARG A 98 21.14 -30.62 11.40
CA ARG A 98 19.97 -29.83 10.98
C ARG A 98 20.16 -28.34 11.30
N ASP A 99 20.60 -28.01 12.49
CA ASP A 99 20.80 -26.63 12.94
C ASP A 99 21.96 -25.95 12.19
N GLN A 100 22.91 -26.74 11.66
CA GLN A 100 23.94 -26.30 10.71
C GLN A 100 23.43 -26.17 9.26
N GLY A 101 22.14 -26.38 9.00
CA GLY A 101 21.54 -26.28 7.67
C GLY A 101 21.80 -27.47 6.76
N ARG A 102 22.24 -28.62 7.30
CA ARG A 102 22.56 -29.84 6.51
C ARG A 102 21.35 -30.76 6.28
N LEU A 103 20.17 -30.35 6.72
CA LEU A 103 18.93 -31.08 6.46
C LEU A 103 18.48 -30.82 5.01
N ARG A 104 18.53 -31.86 4.18
CA ARG A 104 18.04 -31.80 2.79
C ARG A 104 16.66 -32.46 2.66
N ARG A 105 16.07 -32.32 1.48
CA ARG A 105 14.84 -33.05 1.12
C ARG A 105 15.17 -34.53 0.90
N PHE A 106 14.19 -35.38 1.14
CA PHE A 106 14.25 -36.79 0.78
C PHE A 106 14.43 -36.95 -0.73
N THR A 107 15.22 -37.94 -1.14
CA THR A 107 15.07 -38.51 -2.48
C THR A 107 13.80 -39.37 -2.52
N GLU A 108 13.28 -39.64 -3.71
CA GLU A 108 12.12 -40.54 -3.88
C GLU A 108 12.40 -41.91 -3.24
N ASP A 109 13.58 -42.48 -3.49
CA ASP A 109 13.97 -43.79 -2.98
C ASP A 109 14.09 -43.81 -1.45
N GLU A 110 14.62 -42.75 -0.84
CA GLU A 110 14.72 -42.63 0.62
C GLU A 110 13.35 -42.50 1.28
N PHE A 111 12.46 -41.72 0.68
CA PHE A 111 11.11 -41.57 1.17
C PHE A 111 10.33 -42.88 1.02
N GLN A 112 10.47 -43.55 -0.12
CA GLN A 112 9.85 -44.84 -0.35
C GLN A 112 10.37 -45.90 0.63
N THR A 113 11.68 -45.89 0.92
CA THR A 113 12.31 -46.77 1.93
C THR A 113 11.83 -46.47 3.34
N THR A 114 11.64 -45.19 3.68
CA THR A 114 11.06 -44.75 4.96
C THR A 114 9.61 -45.26 5.11
N VAL A 115 8.81 -45.17 4.05
CA VAL A 115 7.43 -45.65 4.06
C VAL A 115 7.38 -47.19 4.13
N THR A 116 8.23 -47.89 3.38
CA THR A 116 8.26 -49.35 3.34
C THR A 116 8.76 -49.98 4.64
N SER A 117 9.64 -49.29 5.37
CA SER A 117 10.14 -49.73 6.68
C SER A 117 9.16 -49.40 7.83
N SER A 118 8.47 -48.26 7.78
CA SER A 118 7.56 -47.79 8.85
C SER A 118 6.19 -48.48 8.89
N ALA A 119 5.84 -49.29 7.89
CA ALA A 119 4.52 -49.89 7.79
C ALA A 119 4.63 -51.35 7.32
N SER A 120 3.66 -52.19 7.66
CA SER A 120 3.65 -53.58 7.18
C SER A 120 3.62 -53.59 5.64
N SER A 121 4.24 -54.59 5.02
CA SER A 121 4.27 -54.73 3.56
C SER A 121 2.86 -54.69 2.95
N GLU A 122 1.85 -55.14 3.69
CA GLU A 122 0.44 -55.06 3.33
C GLU A 122 -0.12 -53.62 3.38
N ILE A 123 0.16 -52.85 4.43
CA ILE A 123 -0.22 -51.42 4.50
C ILE A 123 0.48 -50.62 3.40
N VAL A 124 1.77 -50.88 3.16
CA VAL A 124 2.56 -50.21 2.11
C VAL A 124 2.00 -50.56 0.73
N ARG A 125 1.60 -51.81 0.51
CA ARG A 125 0.96 -52.25 -0.73
C ARG A 125 -0.39 -51.56 -0.94
N GLU A 126 -1.26 -51.54 0.07
CA GLU A 126 -2.60 -50.94 0.00
C GLU A 126 -2.55 -49.41 -0.08
N TRP A 127 -1.71 -48.76 0.74
CA TRP A 127 -1.47 -47.31 0.67
C TRP A 127 -0.82 -46.92 -0.65
N GLY A 128 0.19 -47.66 -1.10
CA GLY A 128 0.78 -47.49 -2.42
C GLY A 128 -0.26 -47.64 -3.52
N SER A 129 -1.17 -48.62 -3.44
CA SER A 129 -2.26 -48.81 -4.40
C SER A 129 -3.23 -47.62 -4.39
N CYS A 130 -3.54 -47.11 -3.20
CA CYS A 130 -4.41 -45.97 -2.97
C CYS A 130 -3.78 -44.66 -3.51
N ILE A 131 -2.52 -44.38 -3.21
CA ILE A 131 -1.77 -43.24 -3.76
C ILE A 131 -1.62 -43.36 -5.28
N ARG A 132 -1.31 -44.56 -5.81
CA ARG A 132 -1.28 -44.84 -7.25
C ARG A 132 -2.63 -44.60 -7.93
N SER A 133 -3.74 -44.80 -7.23
CA SER A 133 -5.09 -44.49 -7.73
C SER A 133 -5.44 -42.99 -7.66
N LEU A 134 -4.72 -42.22 -6.84
CA LEU A 134 -4.92 -40.78 -6.62
C LEU A 134 -3.95 -39.89 -7.40
N GLN A 135 -2.79 -40.40 -7.81
CA GLN A 135 -1.84 -39.68 -8.64
C GLN A 135 -2.37 -39.63 -10.08
N ALA A 136 -2.57 -38.42 -10.59
CA ALA A 136 -2.86 -38.21 -12.00
C ALA A 136 -1.74 -38.85 -12.83
N ARG A 137 -2.10 -39.76 -13.73
CA ARG A 137 -1.16 -40.44 -14.64
C ARG A 137 -0.70 -39.43 -15.69
N GLY A 138 0.60 -39.35 -15.94
CA GLY A 138 1.18 -38.47 -16.96
C GLY A 138 1.69 -37.13 -16.42
N LEU A 139 1.53 -36.07 -17.24
CA LEU A 139 2.02 -34.73 -16.92
C LEU A 139 1.08 -34.02 -15.94
N VAL A 140 1.63 -33.51 -14.85
CA VAL A 140 0.92 -32.73 -13.84
C VAL A 140 1.57 -31.37 -13.70
N CYS A 141 0.78 -30.33 -13.83
CA CYS A 141 1.23 -28.96 -13.66
C CYS A 141 0.47 -28.28 -12.54
N THR A 142 1.17 -27.45 -11.77
CA THR A 142 0.59 -26.57 -10.77
C THR A 142 1.22 -25.20 -10.94
N ALA A 143 0.49 -24.14 -10.60
CA ALA A 143 1.12 -22.86 -10.42
C ALA A 143 0.49 -22.11 -9.25
N GLU A 144 1.30 -21.33 -8.56
CA GLU A 144 0.91 -20.56 -7.39
C GLU A 144 1.61 -19.19 -7.40
N GLU A 145 0.99 -18.18 -6.80
CA GLU A 145 1.69 -16.92 -6.54
C GLU A 145 2.61 -17.11 -5.34
N ASP A 146 3.88 -16.68 -5.46
CA ASP A 146 4.79 -16.74 -4.31
C ASP A 146 4.41 -15.67 -3.29
N SER A 147 3.64 -16.09 -2.28
CA SER A 147 3.21 -15.26 -1.15
C SER A 147 4.36 -14.56 -0.39
N ARG A 148 5.61 -15.01 -0.57
CA ARG A 148 6.78 -14.44 0.11
C ARG A 148 7.41 -13.31 -0.68
N THR A 149 7.16 -13.24 -1.99
CA THR A 149 7.61 -12.12 -2.83
C THR A 149 6.42 -11.21 -3.09
N PRO A 150 6.44 -9.95 -2.60
CA PRO A 150 5.34 -9.04 -2.85
C PRO A 150 5.14 -8.85 -4.36
N ASN A 151 3.99 -9.31 -4.86
CA ASN A 151 3.32 -8.90 -6.09
C ASN A 151 4.16 -8.92 -7.37
N ASN A 152 4.43 -10.10 -7.94
CA ASN A 152 4.46 -10.35 -9.40
C ASN A 152 5.13 -11.68 -9.82
N ILE A 153 5.58 -12.53 -8.89
CA ILE A 153 6.17 -13.82 -9.25
C ILE A 153 5.14 -14.94 -9.12
N VAL A 154 4.89 -15.63 -10.24
CA VAL A 154 4.16 -16.89 -10.30
C VAL A 154 5.18 -18.02 -10.32
N ILE A 155 5.04 -18.99 -9.42
CA ILE A 155 5.80 -20.23 -9.42
C ILE A 155 5.00 -21.27 -10.18
N PHE A 156 5.51 -21.71 -11.33
CA PHE A 156 4.96 -22.81 -12.11
C PHE A 156 5.78 -24.08 -11.86
N ASN A 157 5.12 -25.18 -11.54
CA ASN A 157 5.73 -26.49 -11.35
C ASN A 157 5.14 -27.51 -12.33
N ALA A 158 5.98 -28.23 -13.06
CA ALA A 158 5.57 -29.34 -13.91
C ALA A 158 6.27 -30.63 -13.49
N ARG A 159 5.54 -31.72 -13.32
CA ARG A 159 6.06 -33.06 -12.96
C ARG A 159 5.48 -34.12 -13.87
N PHE A 160 6.26 -35.14 -14.20
CA PHE A 160 5.78 -36.28 -14.97
C PHE A 160 5.83 -37.56 -14.14
N PHE A 161 4.67 -38.17 -13.89
CA PHE A 161 4.59 -39.43 -13.18
C PHE A 161 4.64 -40.59 -14.16
N ARG A 162 5.60 -41.51 -13.97
CA ARG A 162 5.74 -42.73 -14.78
C ARG A 162 4.59 -43.70 -14.51
N PHE A 163 4.26 -44.49 -15.53
CA PHE A 163 3.43 -45.67 -15.39
C PHE A 163 4.20 -46.77 -14.64
N VAL A 164 3.50 -47.52 -13.80
CA VAL A 164 4.06 -48.53 -12.90
C VAL A 164 4.41 -49.82 -13.68
N ASP A 165 5.32 -50.63 -13.13
CA ASP A 165 5.73 -51.93 -13.65
C ASP A 165 4.57 -52.77 -14.19
N GLY A 166 4.71 -53.19 -15.45
CA GLY A 166 3.69 -53.89 -16.24
C GLY A 166 3.13 -53.08 -17.41
N ASP A 167 3.34 -51.75 -17.43
CA ASP A 167 3.08 -50.94 -18.63
C ASP A 167 4.20 -51.14 -19.65
N THR A 168 3.86 -51.71 -20.81
CA THR A 168 4.78 -51.92 -21.93
C THR A 168 4.97 -50.67 -22.78
N SER A 169 4.38 -49.53 -22.40
CA SER A 169 4.59 -48.26 -23.10
C SER A 169 6.09 -47.89 -23.11
N THR A 170 6.63 -47.65 -24.29
CA THR A 170 8.05 -47.34 -24.50
C THR A 170 8.44 -45.93 -24.03
N VAL A 171 7.48 -45.15 -23.51
CA VAL A 171 7.68 -43.72 -23.21
C VAL A 171 8.16 -43.56 -21.77
N LYS A 172 9.48 -43.54 -21.61
CA LYS A 172 10.14 -43.45 -20.29
C LYS A 172 10.24 -42.01 -19.75
N VAL A 173 9.97 -41.01 -20.57
CA VAL A 173 10.14 -39.57 -20.28
C VAL A 173 9.12 -38.73 -21.05
N ALA A 174 8.57 -37.69 -20.43
CA ALA A 174 7.83 -36.66 -21.15
C ALA A 174 8.80 -35.62 -21.69
N LYS A 175 8.82 -35.46 -23.01
CA LYS A 175 9.48 -34.34 -23.68
C LYS A 175 8.47 -33.21 -23.85
N THR A 176 8.86 -31.99 -23.47
CA THR A 176 8.04 -30.80 -23.66
C THR A 176 8.06 -30.36 -25.12
N GLY A 177 6.90 -29.93 -25.64
CA GLY A 177 6.77 -29.24 -26.93
C GLY A 177 7.04 -27.74 -26.83
N GLY A 178 7.43 -27.26 -25.65
CA GLY A 178 7.68 -25.86 -25.32
C GLY A 178 6.71 -25.32 -24.26
N LEU A 179 7.20 -24.37 -23.48
CA LEU A 179 6.43 -23.56 -22.53
C LEU A 179 6.02 -22.24 -23.18
N LEU A 180 4.71 -21.96 -23.21
CA LEU A 180 4.16 -20.69 -23.65
C LEU A 180 3.64 -19.92 -22.43
N ILE A 181 4.03 -18.66 -22.33
CA ILE A 181 3.59 -17.77 -21.24
C ILE A 181 2.98 -16.52 -21.89
N SER A 182 1.75 -16.20 -21.50
CA SER A 182 1.10 -14.92 -21.80
C SER A 182 0.97 -14.11 -20.51
N GLY A 183 1.15 -12.79 -20.60
CA GLY A 183 1.02 -11.89 -19.46
C GLY A 183 2.18 -11.95 -18.45
N GLY A 184 3.29 -12.61 -18.79
CA GLY A 184 4.50 -12.67 -17.98
C GLY A 184 5.70 -13.21 -18.76
N THR A 185 6.88 -13.08 -18.15
CA THR A 185 8.17 -13.50 -18.67
C THR A 185 8.83 -14.49 -17.70
N ALA A 186 9.25 -15.66 -18.17
CA ALA A 186 10.03 -16.58 -17.33
C ALA A 186 11.39 -15.97 -17.00
N ILE A 187 11.77 -15.97 -15.71
CA ILE A 187 13.10 -15.52 -15.27
C ILE A 187 14.18 -16.47 -15.80
N ALA A 188 13.90 -17.77 -15.78
CA ALA A 188 14.67 -18.81 -16.45
C ALA A 188 13.71 -19.88 -16.98
N ASN A 189 13.88 -20.32 -18.23
CA ASN A 189 12.99 -21.31 -18.85
C ASN A 189 13.74 -22.61 -19.20
N PRO A 190 13.79 -23.59 -18.29
CA PRO A 190 14.37 -24.91 -18.56
C PRO A 190 13.48 -25.82 -19.43
N LEU A 191 12.24 -25.43 -19.73
CA LEU A 191 11.28 -26.24 -20.49
C LEU A 191 11.23 -25.85 -21.98
N THR A 192 12.40 -25.83 -22.63
CA THR A 192 12.53 -25.65 -24.09
C THR A 192 12.02 -26.87 -24.85
N PRO A 193 11.57 -26.75 -26.12
CA PRO A 193 11.17 -27.90 -26.92
C PRO A 193 12.20 -29.05 -26.89
N GLY A 194 11.75 -30.27 -26.63
CA GLY A 194 12.57 -31.47 -26.48
C GLY A 194 13.14 -31.72 -25.07
N ALA A 195 13.03 -30.76 -24.15
CA ALA A 195 13.52 -30.93 -22.77
C ALA A 195 12.71 -32.01 -22.03
N VAL A 196 13.38 -32.75 -21.16
CA VAL A 196 12.78 -33.84 -20.38
C VAL A 196 12.22 -33.29 -19.07
N ILE A 197 10.95 -33.61 -18.77
CA ILE A 197 10.32 -33.31 -17.48
C ILE A 197 10.60 -34.50 -16.54
N PRO A 198 11.44 -34.35 -15.51
CA PRO A 198 11.73 -35.42 -14.58
C PRO A 198 10.56 -35.69 -13.64
N SER A 199 10.57 -36.86 -13.00
CA SER A 199 9.61 -37.21 -11.95
C SER A 199 9.68 -36.26 -10.74
N GLY A 200 10.88 -35.80 -10.38
CA GLY A 200 11.10 -34.79 -9.35
C GLY A 200 10.53 -33.40 -9.69
N GLY A 201 10.17 -33.18 -10.95
CA GLY A 201 9.59 -31.94 -11.43
C GLY A 201 10.58 -30.87 -11.87
N VAL A 202 10.02 -29.84 -12.50
CA VAL A 202 10.70 -28.60 -12.87
C VAL A 202 9.92 -27.43 -12.30
N THR A 203 10.63 -26.50 -11.66
CA THR A 203 10.05 -25.27 -11.11
C THR A 203 10.53 -24.07 -11.94
N ILE A 204 9.61 -23.18 -12.28
CA ILE A 204 9.86 -21.98 -13.08
C ILE A 204 9.27 -20.79 -12.34
N GLN A 205 10.07 -19.73 -12.24
CA GLN A 205 9.59 -18.43 -11.76
C GLN A 205 9.22 -17.57 -12.96
N ILE A 206 8.00 -17.04 -12.94
CA ILE A 206 7.43 -16.22 -14.00
C ILE A 206 7.18 -14.83 -13.43
N GLN A 207 7.89 -13.84 -13.95
CA GLN A 207 7.69 -12.43 -13.65
C GLN A 207 6.51 -11.93 -14.47
N ARG A 208 5.42 -11.50 -13.81
CA ARG A 208 4.24 -10.95 -14.48
C ARG A 208 4.55 -9.65 -15.22
N ASP A 209 3.96 -9.49 -16.40
CA ASP A 209 4.04 -8.27 -17.22
C ASP A 209 2.95 -7.28 -16.79
N GLY A 210 3.22 -6.56 -15.70
CA GLY A 210 2.28 -5.60 -15.13
C GLY A 210 1.05 -6.29 -14.54
N LYS A 211 -0.14 -5.93 -15.03
CA LYS A 211 -1.45 -6.36 -14.49
C LYS A 211 -2.11 -7.48 -15.28
N LYS A 212 -1.45 -7.98 -16.33
CA LYS A 212 -2.06 -8.95 -17.25
C LYS A 212 -2.34 -10.26 -16.51
N GLU A 213 -3.42 -10.91 -16.90
CA GLU A 213 -3.66 -12.30 -16.55
C GLU A 213 -2.47 -13.12 -17.04
N VAL A 214 -1.85 -13.88 -16.14
CA VAL A 214 -0.79 -14.82 -16.53
C VAL A 214 -1.47 -16.10 -16.97
N VAL A 215 -1.16 -16.55 -18.19
CA VAL A 215 -1.58 -17.85 -18.70
C VAL A 215 -0.34 -18.64 -19.05
N VAL A 216 -0.20 -19.81 -18.45
CA VAL A 216 0.91 -20.72 -18.70
C VAL A 216 0.38 -21.96 -19.38
N THR A 217 0.92 -22.28 -20.56
CA THR A 217 0.58 -23.48 -21.33
C THR A 217 1.84 -24.29 -21.54
N LEU A 218 1.82 -25.55 -21.11
CA LEU A 218 2.91 -26.49 -21.31
C LEU A 218 2.45 -27.62 -22.22
N ASN A 219 3.02 -27.67 -23.42
CA ASN A 219 2.76 -28.72 -24.39
C ASN A 219 3.68 -29.92 -24.10
N SER A 220 3.20 -31.16 -24.24
CA SER A 220 4.04 -32.35 -24.23
C SER A 220 3.84 -33.16 -25.51
N GLU A 221 4.89 -33.85 -25.98
CA GLU A 221 4.88 -34.53 -27.28
C GLU A 221 3.90 -35.72 -27.35
N ARG A 222 3.55 -36.36 -26.22
CA ARG A 222 2.85 -37.66 -26.22
C ARG A 222 1.80 -37.90 -25.13
N HIS A 223 1.64 -37.01 -24.14
CA HIS A 223 0.84 -37.31 -22.95
C HIS A 223 -0.12 -36.20 -22.53
N GLY A 224 -0.64 -35.49 -23.53
CA GLY A 224 -1.59 -34.39 -23.32
C GLY A 224 -0.88 -33.06 -23.05
N THR A 225 -1.64 -32.00 -23.24
CA THR A 225 -1.29 -30.64 -22.82
C THR A 225 -1.65 -30.50 -21.34
N CYS A 226 -0.80 -29.81 -20.57
CA CYS A 226 -1.31 -29.11 -19.39
C CYS A 226 -2.11 -27.89 -19.86
N ASP A 227 -3.29 -28.12 -20.44
CA ASP A 227 -4.29 -27.09 -20.79
C ASP A 227 -5.13 -26.73 -19.56
N TYR A 228 -4.48 -26.66 -18.40
CA TYR A 228 -5.01 -25.89 -17.29
C TYR A 228 -4.37 -24.51 -17.41
N PRO A 229 -5.00 -23.54 -18.11
CA PRO A 229 -4.57 -22.17 -17.98
C PRO A 229 -4.69 -21.86 -16.50
N VAL A 230 -3.57 -21.81 -15.79
CA VAL A 230 -3.58 -21.33 -14.41
C VAL A 230 -3.79 -19.84 -14.53
N LYS A 231 -5.07 -19.48 -14.57
CA LYS A 231 -5.53 -18.11 -14.70
C LYS A 231 -5.30 -17.44 -13.37
N PHE A 232 -4.19 -16.73 -13.28
CA PHE A 232 -4.02 -15.81 -12.19
C PHE A 232 -4.82 -14.58 -12.54
N ALA A 233 -5.85 -14.30 -11.72
CA ALA A 233 -6.60 -13.05 -11.84
C ALA A 233 -5.61 -11.89 -12.00
N ALA A 234 -6.01 -10.89 -12.79
CA ALA A 234 -5.29 -9.63 -12.78
C ALA A 234 -5.08 -9.23 -11.32
N VAL A 235 -3.83 -8.92 -10.96
CA VAL A 235 -3.55 -8.41 -9.61
C VAL A 235 -4.47 -7.20 -9.47
N PRO A 236 -5.44 -7.21 -8.52
CA PRO A 236 -6.28 -6.05 -8.33
C PRO A 236 -5.36 -4.87 -8.05
N ASP A 237 -5.76 -3.65 -8.40
CA ASP A 237 -5.04 -2.43 -8.04
C ASP A 237 -4.98 -2.28 -6.51
N GLN A 238 -4.13 -3.09 -5.88
CA GLN A 238 -3.78 -3.06 -4.49
C GLN A 238 -2.41 -2.41 -4.45
N HIS A 239 -2.45 -1.09 -4.56
CA HIS A 239 -1.40 -0.32 -3.94
C HIS A 239 -1.30 -0.72 -2.46
N PRO A 240 -0.09 -0.72 -1.87
CA PRO A 240 0.05 -0.85 -0.43
C PRO A 240 -0.91 0.11 0.27
N PRO A 241 -1.61 -0.32 1.34
CA PRO A 241 -2.46 0.57 2.11
C PRO A 241 -1.71 1.82 2.52
N PHE A 242 -2.33 2.97 2.32
CA PHE A 242 -1.75 4.23 2.75
C PHE A 242 -1.81 4.34 4.28
N VAL A 243 -0.79 4.92 4.86
CA VAL A 243 -0.88 5.48 6.21
C VAL A 243 -0.49 6.95 6.07
N ILE A 244 -1.46 7.78 5.71
CA ILE A 244 -1.27 9.22 5.50
C ILE A 244 -1.54 9.94 6.82
N ARG A 245 -0.70 10.92 7.16
CA ARG A 245 -0.89 11.77 8.32
C ARG A 245 -0.64 13.23 7.98
N GLN A 246 -1.49 14.11 8.49
CA GLN A 246 -1.23 15.54 8.49
C GLN A 246 -0.56 15.92 9.82
N PHE A 247 0.44 16.78 9.73
CA PHE A 247 1.18 17.34 10.85
C PHE A 247 1.02 18.86 10.78
N SER A 248 0.88 19.51 11.92
CA SER A 248 0.72 20.97 11.98
C SER A 248 1.55 21.57 13.11
N ALA A 249 1.93 22.82 12.93
CA ALA A 249 2.53 23.65 13.98
C ALA A 249 2.12 25.10 13.76
N THR A 250 2.12 25.89 14.83
CA THR A 250 1.97 27.35 14.78
C THR A 250 3.23 27.96 15.37
N GLY A 251 3.84 28.89 14.63
CA GLY A 251 5.02 29.59 15.09
C GLY A 251 4.71 30.73 16.05
N ASP A 252 5.75 31.37 16.55
CA ASP A 252 5.63 32.54 17.42
C ASP A 252 5.03 33.75 16.69
N ILE A 253 4.47 34.66 17.47
CA ILE A 253 3.98 35.95 16.97
C ILE A 253 5.17 36.86 16.69
N GLY A 254 5.24 37.42 15.48
CA GLY A 254 6.25 38.40 15.11
C GLY A 254 5.98 39.07 13.77
N PRO A 255 6.83 40.04 13.36
CA PRO A 255 6.65 40.79 12.12
C PRO A 255 6.98 39.98 10.85
N TYR A 256 7.67 38.86 11.02
CA TYR A 256 7.98 37.89 9.98
C TYR A 256 7.45 36.52 10.42
N PRO A 257 6.11 36.33 10.43
CA PRO A 257 5.51 35.09 10.91
C PRO A 257 6.10 33.91 10.16
N GLN A 258 6.68 32.97 10.90
CA GLN A 258 7.29 31.77 10.33
C GLN A 258 6.92 30.55 11.15
N ALA A 259 6.73 29.43 10.47
CA ALA A 259 6.49 28.16 11.12
C ALA A 259 7.09 27.04 10.27
N SER A 260 7.52 25.97 10.94
CA SER A 260 7.95 24.74 10.28
C SER A 260 7.47 23.53 11.05
N VAL A 261 7.16 22.45 10.33
CA VAL A 261 6.81 21.16 10.92
C VAL A 261 7.54 20.05 10.17
N SER A 262 8.31 19.26 10.91
CA SER A 262 9.08 18.12 10.39
C SER A 262 8.29 16.84 10.51
N LEU A 263 8.44 15.96 9.53
CA LEU A 263 7.88 14.62 9.58
C LEU A 263 8.72 13.71 10.49
N PRO A 264 8.10 12.81 11.28
CA PRO A 264 8.82 11.79 12.04
C PRO A 264 9.53 10.78 11.12
N THR A 265 10.50 10.05 11.67
CA THR A 265 11.15 8.93 10.99
C THR A 265 10.13 7.92 10.47
N GLY A 266 10.37 7.42 9.25
CA GLY A 266 9.48 6.49 8.55
C GLY A 266 8.44 7.18 7.66
N TYR A 267 8.24 8.50 7.80
CA TYR A 267 7.38 9.26 6.91
C TYR A 267 8.14 9.91 5.74
N LYS A 268 7.51 9.97 4.57
CA LYS A 268 7.95 10.73 3.39
C LYS A 268 6.99 11.89 3.14
N LEU A 269 7.53 13.06 2.77
CA LEU A 269 6.75 14.27 2.51
C LEU A 269 6.06 14.20 1.15
N ILE A 270 4.73 14.23 1.14
CA ILE A 270 3.93 14.14 -0.08
C ILE A 270 3.13 15.41 -0.37
N GLY A 271 3.08 16.36 0.57
CA GLY A 271 2.45 17.66 0.39
C GLY A 271 2.52 18.49 1.66
N GLY A 272 1.90 19.67 1.62
CA GLY A 272 1.84 20.59 2.75
C GLY A 272 1.25 21.92 2.33
N GLY A 273 1.05 22.80 3.30
CA GLY A 273 0.41 24.10 3.10
C GLY A 273 0.68 25.04 4.27
N GLY A 274 0.09 26.22 4.21
CA GLY A 274 0.35 27.27 5.18
C GLY A 274 -0.64 28.41 5.17
N GLN A 275 -0.66 29.13 6.28
CA GLN A 275 -1.32 30.42 6.37
C GLN A 275 -0.58 31.38 7.29
N THR A 276 -0.77 32.66 7.05
CA THR A 276 -0.48 33.71 8.03
C THR A 276 -1.73 33.98 8.86
N ASN A 277 -1.60 34.10 10.19
CA ASN A 277 -2.73 34.36 11.09
C ASN A 277 -2.99 35.88 11.20
N TRP A 278 -3.12 36.54 10.03
CA TRP A 278 -3.24 37.99 9.86
C TRP A 278 -4.41 38.59 10.64
N ARG A 279 -4.29 39.87 11.05
CA ARG A 279 -5.34 40.60 11.77
C ARG A 279 -5.59 42.00 11.20
N GLY A 280 -4.65 42.54 10.44
CA GLY A 280 -4.73 43.87 9.86
C GLY A 280 -4.31 43.88 8.38
N TYR A 281 -3.65 44.95 7.98
CA TYR A 281 -3.22 45.13 6.60
C TYR A 281 -2.00 44.27 6.24
N GLY A 282 -1.09 44.01 7.18
CA GLY A 282 0.12 43.22 6.96
C GLY A 282 -0.10 41.70 6.92
N SER A 283 1.00 40.97 7.12
CA SER A 283 1.04 39.51 7.25
C SER A 283 0.56 38.74 6.02
N LEU A 284 1.36 38.82 4.95
CA LEU A 284 1.09 38.20 3.65
C LEU A 284 2.07 37.05 3.39
N LEU A 285 1.61 36.01 2.69
CA LEU A 285 2.39 34.79 2.46
C LEU A 285 3.55 35.07 1.47
N THR A 286 4.75 34.65 1.85
CA THR A 286 5.95 34.71 0.99
C THR A 286 6.52 33.33 0.69
N VAL A 287 6.31 32.36 1.58
CA VAL A 287 6.81 30.99 1.44
C VAL A 287 5.76 30.00 1.94
N SER A 288 5.53 28.95 1.16
CA SER A 288 4.89 27.70 1.57
C SER A 288 5.49 26.59 0.73
N GLN A 289 6.50 25.90 1.26
CA GLN A 289 7.34 25.00 0.46
C GLN A 289 7.85 23.78 1.26
N PRO A 290 8.21 22.69 0.58
CA PRO A 290 8.99 21.62 1.19
C PRO A 290 10.40 22.09 1.55
N ASN A 291 10.94 21.58 2.66
CA ASN A 291 12.33 21.71 3.05
C ASN A 291 12.80 20.38 3.64
N GLN A 292 13.47 19.55 2.82
CA GLN A 292 13.82 18.17 3.17
C GLN A 292 12.56 17.39 3.61
N THR A 293 12.51 16.92 4.86
CA THR A 293 11.38 16.22 5.47
C THR A 293 10.40 17.14 6.20
N ALA A 294 10.56 18.46 6.07
CA ALA A 294 9.70 19.45 6.70
C ALA A 294 8.89 20.24 5.68
N TRP A 295 7.79 20.84 6.13
CA TRP A 295 7.18 21.97 5.44
C TRP A 295 7.54 23.27 6.15
N VAL A 296 7.75 24.34 5.39
CA VAL A 296 8.09 25.67 5.91
C VAL A 296 7.12 26.69 5.35
N VAL A 297 6.63 27.55 6.23
CA VAL A 297 5.78 28.68 5.89
C VAL A 297 6.39 29.96 6.44
N ARG A 298 6.39 31.01 5.62
CA ARG A 298 6.77 32.36 6.02
C ARG A 298 5.77 33.35 5.47
N GLY A 299 5.53 34.39 6.24
CA GLY A 299 4.91 35.61 5.78
C GLY A 299 5.71 36.82 6.24
N LYS A 300 5.21 37.99 5.89
CA LYS A 300 5.78 39.26 6.35
C LYS A 300 4.71 40.31 6.55
N GLU A 301 4.95 41.19 7.50
CA GLU A 301 4.39 42.53 7.48
C GLU A 301 4.84 43.26 6.22
N HIS A 302 3.93 43.94 5.56
CA HIS A 302 4.25 44.70 4.36
C HIS A 302 3.75 46.13 4.58
N GLN A 303 4.66 47.08 4.74
CA GLN A 303 4.39 48.52 5.00
C GLN A 303 3.57 48.87 6.26
N SER A 304 2.70 47.98 6.76
CA SER A 304 1.98 48.08 8.03
C SER A 304 2.47 47.02 9.00
N PRO A 305 2.78 47.39 10.26
CA PRO A 305 2.92 46.42 11.33
C PRO A 305 1.64 45.59 11.51
N ASP A 306 1.79 44.28 11.60
CA ASP A 306 0.75 43.27 11.87
C ASP A 306 1.45 42.01 12.37
N SER A 307 1.93 42.08 13.62
CA SER A 307 2.70 41.00 14.18
C SER A 307 1.76 39.85 14.49
N THR A 308 1.93 38.76 13.74
CA THR A 308 1.10 37.57 13.86
C THR A 308 1.97 36.33 13.84
N SER A 309 1.36 35.17 14.04
CA SER A 309 2.00 33.87 13.88
C SER A 309 1.70 33.32 12.47
N ALA A 310 2.48 32.33 12.01
CA ALA A 310 2.10 31.48 10.88
C ALA A 310 1.65 30.10 11.37
N THR A 311 0.73 29.46 10.66
CA THR A 311 0.41 28.04 10.85
C THR A 311 0.87 27.27 9.60
N VAL A 312 1.55 26.15 9.83
CA VAL A 312 2.14 25.30 8.81
C VAL A 312 1.52 23.91 8.88
N TRP A 313 1.33 23.27 7.72
CA TRP A 313 0.93 21.87 7.61
C TRP A 313 1.89 21.10 6.72
N ALA A 314 2.22 19.88 7.11
CA ALA A 314 2.90 18.88 6.28
C ALA A 314 2.03 17.63 6.17
N VAL A 315 1.97 17.05 4.98
CA VAL A 315 1.29 15.77 4.73
C VAL A 315 2.35 14.71 4.45
N GLY A 316 2.40 13.69 5.29
CA GLY A 316 3.35 12.59 5.18
C GLY A 316 2.67 11.26 4.91
N ILE A 317 3.33 10.39 4.15
CA ILE A 317 3.00 8.96 4.04
C ILE A 317 3.98 8.14 4.88
N ASN A 318 3.49 7.30 5.79
CA ASN A 318 4.33 6.35 6.53
C ASN A 318 4.72 5.20 5.61
N ASP A 319 6.00 5.07 5.34
CA ASP A 319 6.57 4.09 4.42
C ASP A 319 7.81 3.40 5.02
N PRO A 320 7.65 2.66 6.14
CA PRO A 320 8.79 2.04 6.84
C PRO A 320 9.41 0.88 6.05
N LYS A 321 8.71 0.39 5.03
CA LYS A 321 9.16 -0.68 4.14
C LYS A 321 9.66 -0.16 2.78
N ASP A 322 9.72 1.17 2.62
CA ASP A 322 10.24 1.82 1.43
C ASP A 322 9.58 1.34 0.12
N LEU A 323 8.25 1.21 0.15
CA LEU A 323 7.40 0.75 -0.96
C LEU A 323 7.02 1.88 -1.93
N TRP A 324 7.18 3.12 -1.52
CA TRP A 324 6.77 4.31 -2.26
C TRP A 324 7.97 5.12 -2.73
N ASP A 325 8.04 5.40 -4.02
CA ASP A 325 8.99 6.36 -4.55
C ASP A 325 8.35 7.75 -4.57
N VAL A 326 8.96 8.70 -3.86
CA VAL A 326 8.47 10.07 -3.71
C VAL A 326 9.52 11.01 -4.31
N LYS A 327 9.06 11.87 -5.21
CA LYS A 327 9.89 12.86 -5.89
C LYS A 327 9.43 14.27 -5.58
N ILE A 328 10.41 15.15 -5.41
CA ILE A 328 10.25 16.59 -5.33
C ILE A 328 11.12 17.20 -6.44
N GLU A 329 10.47 17.80 -7.43
CA GLU A 329 11.17 18.55 -8.48
C GLU A 329 11.02 20.05 -8.18
N GLN A 330 12.05 20.83 -8.46
CA GLN A 330 12.06 22.27 -8.19
C GLN A 330 12.66 23.06 -9.36
N LYS A 331 12.25 24.31 -9.49
CA LYS A 331 12.81 25.26 -10.44
C LYS A 331 12.80 26.67 -9.84
N SER A 332 13.82 27.46 -10.17
CA SER A 332 13.93 28.85 -9.72
C SER A 332 14.20 29.78 -10.89
N ILE A 333 13.68 31.01 -10.83
CA ILE A 333 14.03 32.12 -11.72
C ILE A 333 14.38 33.36 -10.93
N ALA A 334 15.31 34.16 -11.45
CA ALA A 334 15.45 35.54 -11.04
C ALA A 334 14.31 36.36 -11.66
N VAL A 335 13.69 37.24 -10.88
CA VAL A 335 12.68 38.17 -11.36
C VAL A 335 13.18 39.59 -11.13
N GLY A 336 13.06 40.43 -12.16
CA GLY A 336 13.52 41.82 -12.12
C GLY A 336 12.60 42.75 -11.32
N GLU A 337 13.04 43.99 -11.13
CA GLU A 337 12.41 45.01 -10.26
C GLU A 337 11.07 45.58 -10.76
N VAL A 338 10.48 45.05 -11.83
CA VAL A 338 9.30 45.66 -12.49
C VAL A 338 8.20 44.66 -12.82
N SER A 339 8.35 43.39 -12.44
CA SER A 339 7.53 42.31 -12.98
C SER A 339 6.95 41.40 -11.91
N SER A 340 5.71 40.97 -12.12
CA SER A 340 5.22 39.72 -11.56
C SER A 340 6.05 38.56 -12.11
N GLY A 341 6.38 37.59 -11.27
CA GLY A 341 7.01 36.34 -11.71
C GLY A 341 5.96 35.28 -11.98
N GLU A 342 6.20 34.44 -12.98
CA GLU A 342 5.47 33.19 -13.18
C GLU A 342 6.45 32.12 -13.64
N ILE A 343 6.39 30.94 -13.02
CA ILE A 343 7.27 29.82 -13.32
C ILE A 343 6.52 28.50 -13.13
N THR A 344 6.92 27.49 -13.91
CA THR A 344 6.38 26.14 -13.81
C THR A 344 7.48 25.08 -13.71
N VAL A 345 7.16 23.96 -13.08
CA VAL A 345 7.98 22.74 -12.99
C VAL A 345 7.07 21.51 -13.16
N SER A 346 7.61 20.41 -13.69
CA SER A 346 6.84 19.19 -13.96
C SER A 346 7.51 17.95 -13.38
N LEU A 347 6.70 17.00 -12.93
CA LEU A 347 7.17 15.67 -12.53
C LEU A 347 7.56 14.83 -13.74
N PRO A 348 8.50 13.88 -13.58
CA PRO A 348 8.74 12.85 -14.57
C PRO A 348 7.47 12.02 -14.86
N PRO A 349 7.40 11.35 -16.03
CA PRO A 349 6.30 10.43 -16.33
C PRO A 349 6.15 9.33 -15.27
N GLY A 350 4.91 8.95 -15.00
CA GLY A 350 4.57 7.82 -14.11
C GLY A 350 4.48 8.16 -12.61
N TYR A 351 4.56 9.42 -12.21
CA TYR A 351 4.21 9.87 -10.85
C TYR A 351 2.81 10.45 -10.82
N ALA A 352 2.05 10.17 -9.75
CA ALA A 352 0.84 10.89 -9.41
C ALA A 352 1.25 12.14 -8.60
N ARG A 353 0.78 13.32 -9.01
CA ARG A 353 1.02 14.56 -8.28
C ARG A 353 0.25 14.56 -6.97
N THR A 354 0.94 14.83 -5.86
CA THR A 354 0.34 14.84 -4.52
C THR A 354 0.28 16.23 -3.90
N GLY A 355 1.12 17.15 -4.37
CA GLY A 355 1.13 18.55 -3.93
C GLY A 355 2.22 19.37 -4.61
N GLY A 356 2.46 20.56 -4.09
CA GLY A 356 3.51 21.46 -4.53
C GLY A 356 3.57 22.70 -3.66
N GLY A 357 4.56 23.55 -3.91
CA GLY A 357 4.86 24.69 -3.06
C GLY A 357 5.53 25.81 -3.84
N ALA A 358 5.65 26.96 -3.20
CA ALA A 358 6.31 28.13 -3.78
C ALA A 358 7.01 28.97 -2.72
N ALA A 359 8.06 29.67 -3.15
CA ALA A 359 8.69 30.74 -2.39
C ALA A 359 8.99 31.92 -3.29
N ALA A 360 8.53 33.08 -2.86
CA ALA A 360 8.99 34.38 -3.33
C ALA A 360 10.08 34.85 -2.37
N GLU A 361 11.32 34.41 -2.62
CA GLU A 361 12.46 34.79 -1.80
C GLU A 361 12.88 36.24 -2.11
N VAL A 362 13.17 36.96 -1.03
CA VAL A 362 13.23 38.41 -1.02
C VAL A 362 14.66 38.91 -1.04
N GLY A 363 14.95 39.86 -1.92
CA GLY A 363 16.01 40.84 -1.69
C GLY A 363 15.59 41.96 -0.70
N GLY A 364 14.34 42.00 -0.18
CA GLY A 364 13.83 43.06 0.72
C GLY A 364 12.29 43.11 0.92
N GLN A 365 11.66 44.28 0.72
CA GLN A 365 10.24 44.54 1.05
C GLN A 365 9.19 44.13 -0.01
N GLY A 366 9.56 43.82 -1.26
CA GLY A 366 8.62 43.81 -2.40
C GLY A 366 7.79 42.54 -2.64
N ARG A 367 8.43 41.37 -2.70
CA ARG A 367 7.79 40.19 -3.33
C ARG A 367 6.87 39.41 -2.40
N LEU A 368 5.70 39.04 -2.92
CA LEU A 368 4.60 38.37 -2.21
C LEU A 368 3.96 37.33 -3.12
N LEU A 369 3.60 36.18 -2.56
CA LEU A 369 2.97 35.11 -3.34
C LEU A 369 1.56 35.49 -3.79
N THR A 370 1.28 35.26 -5.06
CA THR A 370 -0.06 35.35 -5.66
C THR A 370 -0.54 33.99 -6.15
N GLY A 371 0.34 32.99 -6.23
CA GLY A 371 -0.05 31.66 -6.67
C GLY A 371 0.95 30.56 -6.33
N SER A 372 0.42 29.40 -5.97
CA SER A 372 1.07 28.10 -5.91
C SER A 372 0.01 27.06 -6.24
N TYR A 373 -0.03 26.57 -7.48
CA TYR A 373 -1.19 25.83 -8.02
C TYR A 373 -0.81 24.71 -8.98
N PRO A 374 -1.62 23.65 -9.08
CA PRO A 374 -1.40 22.59 -10.06
C PRO A 374 -1.57 23.11 -11.51
N ILE A 375 -0.74 22.61 -12.43
CA ILE A 375 -0.85 22.87 -13.86
C ILE A 375 -0.88 21.53 -14.62
N GLY A 376 -1.89 21.36 -15.49
CA GLY A 376 -2.08 20.10 -16.22
C GLY A 376 -2.12 18.88 -15.29
N ASN A 377 -1.63 17.75 -15.78
CA ASN A 377 -1.65 16.49 -15.01
C ASN A 377 -0.48 16.36 -14.03
N ASN A 378 0.71 16.85 -14.39
CA ASN A 378 1.96 16.56 -13.67
C ASN A 378 2.77 17.82 -13.30
N GLY A 379 2.25 19.03 -13.55
CA GLY A 379 2.97 20.28 -13.33
C GLY A 379 2.53 21.04 -12.08
N TRP A 380 3.37 21.98 -11.65
CA TRP A 380 3.05 23.00 -10.66
C TRP A 380 3.49 24.37 -11.15
N GLY A 381 2.67 25.38 -10.88
CA GLY A 381 2.92 26.77 -11.15
C GLY A 381 3.09 27.57 -9.87
N ALA A 382 3.95 28.58 -9.92
CA ALA A 382 4.02 29.62 -8.91
C ALA A 382 3.92 30.99 -9.58
N SER A 383 3.30 31.93 -8.87
CA SER A 383 3.31 33.33 -9.25
C SER A 383 3.48 34.25 -8.04
N ASP A 384 4.12 35.37 -8.26
CA ASP A 384 4.34 36.40 -7.26
C ASP A 384 4.33 37.80 -7.89
N LYS A 385 4.28 38.81 -7.03
CA LYS A 385 4.37 40.21 -7.44
C LYS A 385 5.03 41.07 -6.38
N ASP A 386 5.54 42.20 -6.83
CA ASP A 386 5.81 43.33 -5.95
C ASP A 386 4.51 44.02 -5.54
N HIS A 387 4.52 44.60 -4.35
CA HIS A 387 3.45 45.49 -3.89
C HIS A 387 4.03 46.84 -3.49
N PHE A 388 3.68 47.88 -4.27
CA PHE A 388 4.15 49.28 -4.18
C PHE A 388 5.66 49.54 -4.32
N ILE A 389 6.52 48.69 -3.75
CA ILE A 389 7.96 48.81 -3.78
C ILE A 389 8.49 47.79 -4.78
N LYS A 390 8.96 48.31 -5.91
CA LYS A 390 9.64 47.58 -6.96
C LYS A 390 10.88 46.89 -6.41
N GLN A 391 10.95 45.56 -6.55
CA GLN A 391 12.08 44.80 -6.09
C GLN A 391 12.26 43.46 -6.81
N GLY A 392 13.47 43.21 -7.27
CA GLY A 392 13.84 41.90 -7.78
C GLY A 392 13.90 40.84 -6.69
N GLY A 393 14.01 39.59 -7.09
CA GLY A 393 14.16 38.47 -6.17
C GLY A 393 14.18 37.14 -6.89
N THR A 394 13.94 36.07 -6.14
CA THR A 394 13.88 34.73 -6.69
C THR A 394 12.50 34.13 -6.47
N LEU A 395 11.89 33.62 -7.54
CA LEU A 395 10.69 32.81 -7.45
C LEU A 395 11.09 31.35 -7.63
N THR A 396 10.82 30.54 -6.62
CA THR A 396 11.04 29.09 -6.64
C THR A 396 9.70 28.36 -6.59
N VAL A 397 9.56 27.33 -7.42
CA VAL A 397 8.39 26.46 -7.49
C VAL A 397 8.80 25.02 -7.25
N PHE A 398 7.93 24.27 -6.56
CA PHE A 398 8.11 22.87 -6.22
C PHE A 398 6.89 22.07 -6.68
N VAL A 399 7.12 20.86 -7.19
CA VAL A 399 6.07 19.86 -7.42
C VAL A 399 6.47 18.57 -6.72
N ILE A 400 5.50 17.95 -6.04
CA ILE A 400 5.67 16.69 -5.32
C ILE A 400 4.80 15.63 -5.98
N GLY A 401 5.39 14.47 -6.23
CA GLY A 401 4.68 13.32 -6.75
C GLY A 401 5.14 12.03 -6.11
N MET A 402 4.27 11.03 -6.18
CA MET A 402 4.58 9.69 -5.71
C MET A 402 4.11 8.62 -6.68
N LYS A 403 4.78 7.47 -6.62
CA LYS A 403 4.36 6.23 -7.28
C LYS A 403 4.81 5.04 -6.44
N PRO A 404 4.14 3.88 -6.53
CA PRO A 404 4.70 2.70 -5.90
C PRO A 404 5.98 2.32 -6.64
N LYS A 405 6.94 1.72 -5.93
CA LYS A 405 8.13 1.15 -6.61
C LYS A 405 7.77 0.02 -7.57
N PHE A 406 6.63 -0.62 -7.34
CA PHE A 406 6.08 -1.69 -8.16
C PHE A 406 4.65 -1.35 -8.55
N GLY A 407 4.39 -1.25 -9.85
CA GLY A 407 3.05 -0.99 -10.40
C GLY A 407 2.83 0.43 -10.91
N ALA A 408 1.58 0.76 -11.19
CA ALA A 408 1.18 2.07 -11.71
C ALA A 408 1.04 3.09 -10.57
N ALA A 409 1.14 4.38 -10.90
CA ALA A 409 0.82 5.45 -9.97
C ALA A 409 -0.63 5.33 -9.44
N PRO A 410 -0.89 5.77 -8.20
CA PRO A 410 -2.25 5.77 -7.65
C PRO A 410 -3.16 6.72 -8.44
N ASP A 411 -4.45 6.39 -8.46
CA ASP A 411 -5.48 7.25 -9.05
C ASP A 411 -5.55 8.58 -8.27
N MET A 412 -5.45 9.68 -9.00
CA MET A 412 -5.33 11.03 -8.47
C MET A 412 -6.50 11.87 -8.95
N GLN A 413 -7.10 12.60 -8.01
CA GLN A 413 -8.14 13.58 -8.29
C GLN A 413 -7.65 15.00 -7.97
N VAL A 414 -8.05 15.95 -8.83
CA VAL A 414 -7.94 17.39 -8.58
C VAL A 414 -9.35 17.99 -8.67
N LYS A 415 -9.74 18.76 -7.65
CA LYS A 415 -10.98 19.55 -7.64
C LYS A 415 -10.62 21.01 -7.43
N SER A 416 -11.32 21.93 -8.08
CA SER A 416 -11.11 23.35 -7.86
C SER A 416 -12.42 24.09 -7.59
N SER A 417 -12.31 25.27 -7.00
CA SER A 417 -13.42 26.17 -6.74
C SER A 417 -12.90 27.60 -6.70
N THR A 418 -13.68 28.54 -7.22
CA THR A 418 -13.32 29.97 -7.30
C THR A 418 -14.27 30.78 -6.44
N SER A 419 -13.73 31.70 -5.65
CA SER A 419 -14.52 32.59 -4.80
C SER A 419 -15.35 33.60 -5.60
N ALA A 420 -16.28 34.27 -4.93
CA ALA A 420 -16.78 35.56 -5.40
C ALA A 420 -15.65 36.61 -5.45
N GLN A 421 -15.84 37.65 -6.28
CA GLN A 421 -14.91 38.78 -6.36
C GLN A 421 -15.15 39.75 -5.20
N VAL A 422 -14.27 39.77 -4.21
CA VAL A 422 -14.35 40.63 -3.01
C VAL A 422 -12.96 41.05 -2.56
N ALA A 423 -12.86 41.99 -1.63
CA ALA A 423 -11.57 42.47 -1.10
C ALA A 423 -10.73 41.35 -0.45
N HIS A 424 -11.38 40.49 0.33
CA HIS A 424 -10.75 39.38 1.07
C HIS A 424 -11.36 38.03 0.64
N PRO A 425 -11.10 37.55 -0.58
CA PRO A 425 -11.73 36.34 -1.08
C PRO A 425 -11.28 35.11 -0.29
N THR A 426 -12.23 34.23 0.02
CA THR A 426 -12.00 32.92 0.64
C THR A 426 -12.80 31.88 -0.13
N VAL A 427 -12.20 30.71 -0.39
CA VAL A 427 -12.92 29.58 -0.99
C VAL A 427 -12.32 28.25 -0.54
N GLU A 428 -13.12 27.20 -0.66
CA GLU A 428 -12.74 25.83 -0.36
C GLU A 428 -13.00 24.94 -1.58
N ALA A 429 -12.08 24.02 -1.87
CA ALA A 429 -12.27 22.95 -2.83
C ALA A 429 -12.32 21.62 -2.07
N THR A 430 -13.29 20.76 -2.38
CA THR A 430 -13.50 19.49 -1.67
C THR A 430 -13.43 18.31 -2.65
N LEU A 431 -12.70 17.28 -2.25
CA LEU A 431 -12.57 16.02 -2.97
C LEU A 431 -13.86 15.19 -2.94
N ASP A 432 -14.02 14.31 -3.92
CA ASP A 432 -15.11 13.34 -3.93
C ASP A 432 -14.85 12.22 -2.90
N PRO A 433 -15.91 11.61 -2.32
CA PRO A 433 -15.74 10.51 -1.38
C PRO A 433 -14.85 9.38 -1.93
N GLY A 434 -13.97 8.86 -1.08
CA GLY A 434 -13.02 7.80 -1.44
C GLY A 434 -11.60 8.29 -1.78
N HIS A 435 -11.43 9.60 -1.94
CA HIS A 435 -10.11 10.23 -2.01
C HIS A 435 -9.65 10.73 -0.64
N VAL A 436 -8.34 10.84 -0.49
CA VAL A 436 -7.68 11.39 0.70
C VAL A 436 -6.80 12.56 0.26
N LEU A 437 -6.96 13.70 0.93
CA LEU A 437 -6.21 14.92 0.65
C LEU A 437 -4.72 14.69 0.90
N THR A 438 -3.92 14.88 -0.15
CA THR A 438 -2.46 14.84 -0.09
C THR A 438 -1.83 16.22 -0.20
N GLY A 439 -2.55 17.18 -0.76
CA GLY A 439 -2.10 18.55 -0.94
C GLY A 439 -3.13 19.41 -1.65
N GLY A 440 -2.71 20.60 -2.08
CA GLY A 440 -3.56 21.53 -2.80
C GLY A 440 -2.84 22.82 -3.14
N GLY A 441 -3.56 23.76 -3.73
CA GLY A 441 -3.00 24.99 -4.24
C GLY A 441 -3.96 26.17 -4.13
N ALA A 442 -3.43 27.36 -4.38
CA ALA A 442 -4.18 28.60 -4.41
C ALA A 442 -3.62 29.54 -5.50
N ARG A 443 -4.49 30.37 -6.08
CA ARG A 443 -4.12 31.40 -7.06
C ARG A 443 -5.09 32.56 -6.95
N VAL A 444 -4.54 33.76 -6.88
CA VAL A 444 -5.31 35.00 -6.86
C VAL A 444 -5.40 35.54 -8.28
N ALA A 445 -6.58 35.99 -8.69
CA ALA A 445 -6.71 36.70 -9.96
C ALA A 445 -5.96 38.05 -9.89
N PRO A 446 -5.24 38.46 -10.94
CA PRO A 446 -4.49 39.71 -10.92
C PRO A 446 -5.43 40.92 -10.72
N CYS A 447 -5.02 41.85 -9.86
CA CYS A 447 -5.64 43.17 -9.72
C CYS A 447 -4.57 44.20 -9.30
N ASN A 448 -4.86 45.50 -9.47
CA ASN A 448 -3.96 46.60 -9.10
C ASN A 448 -4.58 47.46 -7.97
N PRO A 449 -3.85 47.73 -6.86
CA PRO A 449 -2.43 47.49 -6.65
C PRO A 449 -2.05 46.05 -6.26
N GLY A 450 -3.02 45.20 -5.91
CA GLY A 450 -2.78 43.78 -5.66
C GLY A 450 -3.70 43.15 -4.63
N ASN A 451 -3.87 41.84 -4.78
CA ASN A 451 -4.46 40.95 -3.80
C ASN A 451 -3.48 39.77 -3.66
N MET A 452 -3.12 39.42 -2.42
CA MET A 452 -2.00 38.53 -2.12
C MET A 452 -2.47 37.37 -1.24
N LEU A 453 -1.84 36.22 -1.41
CA LEU A 453 -2.21 35.02 -0.64
C LEU A 453 -1.93 35.23 0.84
N THR A 454 -2.86 34.77 1.66
CA THR A 454 -2.71 34.64 3.11
C THR A 454 -2.88 33.20 3.58
N ALA A 455 -3.58 32.36 2.82
CA ALA A 455 -3.69 30.93 3.10
C ALA A 455 -3.73 30.07 1.83
N SER A 456 -3.08 28.92 1.91
CA SER A 456 -3.26 27.76 1.03
C SER A 456 -2.95 26.53 1.87
N ALA A 457 -3.98 25.94 2.46
CA ALA A 457 -3.82 24.96 3.53
C ALA A 457 -4.94 23.89 3.53
N PRO A 458 -4.66 22.70 4.10
CA PRO A 458 -5.69 21.68 4.29
C PRO A 458 -6.72 22.12 5.35
N LYS A 459 -7.97 21.70 5.15
CA LYS A 459 -9.08 21.80 6.11
C LYS A 459 -9.70 20.40 6.25
N GLY A 460 -9.22 19.63 7.24
CA GLY A 460 -9.56 18.21 7.36
C GLY A 460 -8.89 17.34 6.28
N ASP A 461 -9.40 16.14 6.04
CA ASP A 461 -8.78 15.17 5.13
C ASP A 461 -9.30 15.14 3.69
N MET A 462 -10.20 16.06 3.31
CA MET A 462 -10.77 16.12 1.95
C MET A 462 -10.85 17.52 1.36
N THR A 463 -10.67 18.57 2.18
CA THR A 463 -10.92 19.95 1.75
C THR A 463 -9.63 20.77 1.79
N TRP A 464 -9.42 21.58 0.76
CA TRP A 464 -8.36 22.58 0.70
C TRP A 464 -8.96 23.98 0.77
N ARG A 465 -8.41 24.83 1.63
CA ARG A 465 -8.84 26.23 1.81
C ARG A 465 -7.80 27.16 1.20
N ALA A 466 -8.28 28.16 0.45
CA ALA A 466 -7.48 29.26 -0.04
C ALA A 466 -8.06 30.61 0.42
N GLU A 467 -7.17 31.52 0.79
CA GLU A 467 -7.51 32.89 1.19
C GLU A 467 -6.53 33.87 0.57
N ALA A 468 -7.06 35.03 0.22
CA ALA A 468 -6.27 36.17 -0.17
C ALA A 468 -6.89 37.46 0.38
N LYS A 469 -6.11 38.53 0.38
CA LYS A 469 -6.61 39.86 0.72
C LYS A 469 -5.88 40.94 -0.06
N ASP A 470 -6.57 42.05 -0.26
CA ASP A 470 -5.94 43.29 -0.60
C ASP A 470 -5.16 43.87 0.60
N HIS A 471 -4.40 44.91 0.31
CA HIS A 471 -3.56 45.59 1.28
C HIS A 471 -4.20 46.92 1.69
N TYR A 472 -3.49 48.05 1.60
CA TYR A 472 -4.02 49.37 1.90
C TYR A 472 -5.09 49.85 0.92
N ALA A 473 -4.88 49.66 -0.39
CA ALA A 473 -5.84 50.06 -1.40
C ALA A 473 -6.70 48.86 -1.77
N SER A 474 -8.02 49.05 -1.76
CA SER A 474 -8.93 47.96 -2.04
C SER A 474 -8.73 47.45 -3.47
N CYS A 475 -8.70 46.13 -3.60
CA CYS A 475 -8.46 45.45 -4.85
C CYS A 475 -9.31 44.17 -4.87
N PRO A 476 -10.64 44.30 -5.04
CA PRO A 476 -11.52 43.14 -5.06
C PRO A 476 -11.09 42.16 -6.15
N SER A 477 -10.82 40.93 -5.75
CA SER A 477 -10.33 39.86 -6.62
C SER A 477 -10.99 38.53 -6.28
N THR A 478 -10.74 37.52 -7.09
CA THR A 478 -11.10 36.13 -6.80
C THR A 478 -9.86 35.36 -6.34
N VAL A 479 -10.09 34.35 -5.51
CA VAL A 479 -9.09 33.29 -5.24
C VAL A 479 -9.66 31.97 -5.73
N GLU A 480 -8.82 31.18 -6.41
CA GLU A 480 -9.13 29.79 -6.77
C GLU A 480 -8.37 28.87 -5.82
N ALA A 481 -9.08 27.89 -5.25
CA ALA A 481 -8.50 26.80 -4.46
C ALA A 481 -8.47 25.52 -5.28
N TRP A 482 -7.44 24.70 -5.09
CA TRP A 482 -7.37 23.34 -5.60
C TRP A 482 -7.15 22.35 -4.47
N ALA A 483 -7.96 21.30 -4.42
CA ALA A 483 -7.73 20.13 -3.57
C ALA A 483 -7.19 18.98 -4.42
N ILE A 484 -6.12 18.34 -3.95
CA ILE A 484 -5.48 17.20 -4.61
C ILE A 484 -5.55 16.02 -3.66
N GLY A 485 -6.07 14.91 -4.15
CA GLY A 485 -6.14 13.69 -3.37
C GLY A 485 -5.89 12.42 -4.16
N LEU A 486 -5.52 11.39 -3.42
CA LEU A 486 -5.33 10.05 -3.96
C LEU A 486 -6.50 9.17 -3.56
N LYS A 487 -6.92 8.29 -4.47
CA LYS A 487 -7.89 7.25 -4.15
C LYS A 487 -7.25 6.27 -3.18
N ALA A 488 -7.77 6.20 -1.96
CA ALA A 488 -7.16 5.38 -0.93
C ALA A 488 -7.44 3.88 -1.19
N PRO A 489 -6.39 3.04 -1.21
CA PRO A 489 -6.56 1.60 -1.22
C PRO A 489 -7.35 1.14 0.01
N MET A 490 -8.07 0.04 -0.15
CA MET A 490 -8.71 -0.61 0.99
C MET A 490 -7.66 -0.97 2.06
N GLY A 491 -8.01 -0.80 3.33
CA GLY A 491 -7.10 -0.95 4.46
C GLY A 491 -6.28 0.29 4.81
N SER A 492 -6.40 1.38 4.04
CA SER A 492 -5.67 2.61 4.33
C SER A 492 -6.12 3.29 5.61
N VAL A 493 -5.20 3.98 6.26
CA VAL A 493 -5.40 4.81 7.44
C VAL A 493 -5.02 6.25 7.11
N VAL A 494 -5.88 7.19 7.48
CA VAL A 494 -5.66 8.63 7.39
C VAL A 494 -5.72 9.19 8.79
N ILE A 495 -4.72 9.97 9.18
CA ILE A 495 -4.66 10.60 10.49
C ILE A 495 -4.69 12.11 10.26
N GLU A 496 -5.80 12.75 10.56
CA GLU A 496 -5.91 14.20 10.54
C GLU A 496 -5.07 14.77 11.68
N GLY A 497 -4.19 15.70 11.33
CA GLY A 497 -3.57 16.58 12.32
C GLY A 497 -4.65 17.53 12.81
N GLY A 498 -4.75 17.72 14.13
CA GLY A 498 -5.71 18.65 14.70
C GLY A 498 -5.61 19.99 13.98
N VAL A 499 -6.69 20.38 13.31
CA VAL A 499 -6.80 21.70 12.69
C VAL A 499 -7.11 22.66 13.85
N PRO A 500 -6.24 23.61 14.18
CA PRO A 500 -6.68 24.70 15.05
C PRO A 500 -7.80 25.40 14.27
N ASP A 501 -9.03 25.34 14.80
CA ASP A 501 -10.19 26.03 14.22
C ASP A 501 -9.98 27.54 14.39
N LEU A 502 -9.15 28.10 13.51
CA LEU A 502 -8.93 29.52 13.39
C LEU A 502 -9.99 30.01 12.41
N SER A 503 -11.22 30.10 12.90
CA SER A 503 -12.26 30.89 12.23
C SER A 503 -11.64 32.27 11.97
N ALA A 504 -11.46 32.62 10.69
CA ALA A 504 -11.10 33.97 10.32
C ALA A 504 -12.07 34.90 11.04
N VAL A 505 -11.54 35.83 11.84
CA VAL A 505 -12.35 36.91 12.39
C VAL A 505 -12.91 37.64 11.17
N VAL A 506 -14.20 37.45 10.88
CA VAL A 506 -14.84 38.12 9.74
C VAL A 506 -14.90 39.60 10.08
N PHE A 507 -13.98 40.38 9.52
CA PHE A 507 -14.03 41.83 9.61
C PHE A 507 -15.13 42.33 8.67
N THR A 508 -16.34 42.53 9.19
CA THR A 508 -17.50 43.01 8.43
C THR A 508 -17.57 44.53 8.28
N GLY A 509 -16.55 45.28 8.71
CA GLY A 509 -16.57 46.74 8.70
C GLY A 509 -15.74 47.36 7.57
N THR A 510 -16.36 48.19 6.73
CA THR A 510 -15.69 49.03 5.71
C THR A 510 -14.81 50.16 6.30
N HIS A 511 -14.79 50.34 7.63
CA HIS A 511 -14.08 51.43 8.31
C HIS A 511 -13.55 51.08 9.73
N ALA A 512 -13.32 49.82 10.07
CA ALA A 512 -12.75 49.50 11.38
C ALA A 512 -11.23 49.45 11.28
N LEU A 513 -10.58 50.59 11.54
CA LEU A 513 -9.26 50.75 12.20
C LEU A 513 -8.81 52.21 12.03
N SER A 514 -9.49 53.14 12.70
CA SER A 514 -8.76 54.29 13.23
C SER A 514 -7.83 53.74 14.32
N ALA A 515 -6.54 54.01 14.20
CA ALA A 515 -5.53 53.62 15.16
C ALA A 515 -5.80 54.33 16.50
N GLY A 516 -6.65 53.72 17.34
CA GLY A 516 -7.06 54.30 18.61
C GLY A 516 -7.85 53.30 19.44
N ALA A 517 -7.14 52.49 20.22
CA ALA A 517 -7.62 51.78 21.41
C ALA A 517 -8.92 50.95 21.28
N ALA A 518 -8.79 49.66 20.96
CA ALA A 518 -9.74 48.65 21.41
C ALA A 518 -9.06 47.75 22.47
N PRO A 519 -9.08 48.13 23.77
CA PRO A 519 -8.64 47.25 24.85
C PRO A 519 -9.74 46.22 25.10
N GLY A 520 -9.62 45.02 24.52
CA GLY A 520 -10.66 43.99 24.76
C GLY A 520 -10.55 42.65 24.05
N LEU A 521 -9.61 42.44 23.11
CA LEU A 521 -9.46 41.13 22.48
C LEU A 521 -8.78 40.14 23.45
N ARG A 522 -9.62 39.47 24.25
CA ARG A 522 -9.22 38.36 25.11
C ARG A 522 -8.48 37.31 24.28
N ARG A 523 -7.30 36.94 24.77
CA ARG A 523 -6.48 35.81 24.33
C ARG A 523 -7.34 34.53 24.33
N LEU A 524 -7.77 34.07 23.16
CA LEU A 524 -8.21 32.68 23.04
C LEU A 524 -6.94 31.83 23.22
N ALA A 525 -6.85 31.15 24.35
CA ALA A 525 -5.79 30.19 24.61
C ALA A 525 -5.95 29.04 23.61
N THR A 526 -5.23 29.10 22.49
CA THR A 526 -5.12 28.03 21.51
C THR A 526 -4.12 26.99 22.03
N SER A 527 -4.53 26.22 23.03
CA SER A 527 -3.81 25.01 23.44
C SER A 527 -4.80 23.98 23.97
N VAL A 528 -5.63 23.49 23.06
CA VAL A 528 -6.15 22.14 23.16
C VAL A 528 -5.78 21.52 21.83
N THR A 529 -4.79 20.63 21.82
CA THR A 529 -4.50 19.81 20.64
C THR A 529 -5.82 19.12 20.28
N PRO A 530 -6.46 19.46 19.14
CA PRO A 530 -7.70 18.81 18.79
C PRO A 530 -7.46 17.29 18.76
N PRO A 531 -8.43 16.46 19.17
CA PRO A 531 -8.26 15.03 19.15
C PRO A 531 -7.85 14.61 17.73
N LEU A 532 -6.78 13.81 17.63
CA LEU A 532 -6.35 13.23 16.36
C LEU A 532 -7.52 12.39 15.83
N ARG A 533 -8.12 12.84 14.72
CA ARG A 533 -9.15 12.06 14.05
C ARG A 533 -8.47 11.07 13.13
N GLN A 534 -8.63 9.79 13.43
CA GLN A 534 -8.15 8.72 12.57
C GLN A 534 -9.32 8.20 11.74
N ILE A 535 -9.10 8.08 10.43
CA ILE A 535 -10.07 7.58 9.45
C ILE A 535 -9.48 6.31 8.84
N TYR A 536 -10.25 5.24 8.82
CA TYR A 536 -9.87 3.96 8.24
C TYR A 536 -10.76 3.64 7.04
N ILE A 537 -10.15 3.17 5.95
CA ILE A 537 -10.86 2.73 4.74
C ILE A 537 -11.06 1.22 4.83
N ALA A 538 -12.30 0.78 5.02
CA ALA A 538 -12.62 -0.62 5.26
C ALA A 538 -12.14 -1.55 4.15
N ALA A 539 -11.58 -2.69 4.53
CA ALA A 539 -11.13 -3.75 3.64
C ALA A 539 -12.17 -4.88 3.51
N PRO A 540 -12.11 -5.70 2.45
CA PRO A 540 -12.96 -6.87 2.32
C PRO A 540 -12.81 -7.81 3.52
N GLY A 541 -13.95 -8.21 4.11
CA GLY A 541 -13.98 -9.07 5.29
C GLY A 541 -13.84 -8.35 6.64
N ASP A 542 -13.67 -7.01 6.66
CA ASP A 542 -13.72 -6.27 7.91
C ASP A 542 -15.11 -6.32 8.54
N THR A 543 -15.14 -6.48 9.87
CA THR A 543 -16.34 -6.47 10.70
C THR A 543 -16.12 -5.51 11.85
N TRP A 544 -17.19 -5.05 12.49
CA TRP A 544 -17.07 -4.20 13.68
C TRP A 544 -16.18 -4.82 14.76
N ARG A 545 -16.30 -6.14 14.98
CA ARG A 545 -15.47 -6.88 15.93
C ARG A 545 -14.00 -6.96 15.51
N SER A 546 -13.71 -7.29 14.25
CA SER A 546 -12.31 -7.40 13.79
C SER A 546 -11.61 -6.04 13.80
N LEU A 547 -12.32 -4.97 13.47
CA LEU A 547 -11.81 -3.60 13.56
C LEU A 547 -11.62 -3.16 15.00
N SER A 548 -12.55 -3.50 15.89
CA SER A 548 -12.39 -3.16 17.31
C SER A 548 -11.18 -3.86 17.92
N MET A 549 -10.99 -5.14 17.59
CA MET A 549 -9.79 -5.89 17.98
C MET A 549 -8.52 -5.25 17.41
N ARG A 550 -8.56 -4.74 16.18
CA ARG A 550 -7.40 -4.13 15.52
C ARG A 550 -6.97 -2.84 16.23
N PHE A 551 -7.90 -1.92 16.44
CA PHE A 551 -7.62 -0.55 16.89
C PHE A 551 -7.69 -0.37 18.42
N TYR A 552 -8.63 -1.04 19.09
CA TYR A 552 -8.85 -0.89 20.54
C TYR A 552 -8.41 -2.10 21.35
N LYS A 553 -7.93 -3.17 20.70
CA LYS A 553 -7.53 -4.44 21.36
C LYS A 553 -8.66 -5.09 22.19
N THR A 554 -9.91 -4.84 21.82
CA THR A 554 -11.10 -5.43 22.46
C THR A 554 -12.09 -5.95 21.42
N PRO A 555 -12.81 -7.05 21.68
CA PRO A 555 -13.85 -7.52 20.77
C PRO A 555 -15.13 -6.67 20.84
N ASP A 556 -15.30 -5.86 21.90
CA ASP A 556 -16.44 -4.96 22.04
C ASP A 556 -16.34 -3.81 21.02
N SER A 557 -17.28 -3.74 20.08
CA SER A 557 -17.31 -2.72 19.04
C SER A 557 -18.18 -1.52 19.37
N THR A 558 -18.76 -1.42 20.57
CA THR A 558 -19.73 -0.37 20.92
C THR A 558 -19.15 1.03 20.73
N LYS A 559 -17.91 1.28 21.17
CA LYS A 559 -17.22 2.57 20.97
C LYS A 559 -17.03 2.91 19.48
N LEU A 560 -16.65 1.91 18.68
CA LEU A 560 -16.41 2.09 17.25
C LEU A 560 -17.72 2.37 16.49
N VAL A 561 -18.79 1.65 16.82
CA VAL A 561 -20.12 1.87 16.25
C VAL A 561 -20.66 3.25 16.65
N ALA A 562 -20.51 3.64 17.91
CA ALA A 562 -20.93 4.95 18.40
C ALA A 562 -20.22 6.11 17.69
N SER A 563 -18.96 5.91 17.30
CA SER A 563 -18.18 6.89 16.51
C SER A 563 -18.61 6.97 15.05
N ASN A 564 -19.44 6.04 14.56
CA ASN A 564 -19.86 5.91 13.17
C ASN A 564 -21.38 5.71 13.03
N PRO A 565 -22.21 6.63 13.55
CA PRO A 565 -23.66 6.43 13.65
C PRO A 565 -24.37 6.30 12.29
N THR A 566 -23.75 6.79 11.21
CA THR A 566 -24.29 6.70 9.84
C THR A 566 -24.07 5.33 9.19
N VAL A 567 -23.24 4.47 9.78
CA VAL A 567 -22.96 3.13 9.26
C VAL A 567 -23.96 2.13 9.86
N GLN A 568 -25.03 1.86 9.13
CA GLN A 568 -26.03 0.88 9.52
C GLN A 568 -25.66 -0.53 9.02
N GLY A 569 -25.72 -1.52 9.92
CA GLY A 569 -25.49 -2.93 9.58
C GLY A 569 -24.01 -3.29 9.43
N PHE A 570 -23.69 -4.01 8.34
CA PHE A 570 -22.34 -4.52 8.07
C PHE A 570 -21.43 -3.44 7.49
N VAL A 571 -20.15 -3.49 7.89
CA VAL A 571 -19.09 -2.67 7.30
C VAL A 571 -18.89 -3.07 5.84
N LYS A 572 -19.03 -2.13 4.91
CA LYS A 572 -18.83 -2.37 3.47
C LYS A 572 -17.38 -2.09 3.08
N PRO A 573 -16.78 -2.86 2.15
CA PRO A 573 -15.45 -2.53 1.63
C PRO A 573 -15.41 -1.12 1.02
N GLY A 574 -14.33 -0.39 1.27
CA GLY A 574 -14.15 1.01 0.84
C GLY A 574 -14.85 2.05 1.73
N GLN A 575 -15.64 1.64 2.72
CA GLN A 575 -16.32 2.55 3.63
C GLN A 575 -15.34 3.28 4.55
N ARG A 576 -15.54 4.59 4.73
CA ARG A 576 -14.74 5.45 5.62
C ARG A 576 -15.28 5.34 7.05
N LEU A 577 -14.41 4.97 7.99
CA LEU A 577 -14.75 4.77 9.40
C LEU A 577 -13.90 5.66 10.29
N ILE A 578 -14.52 6.39 11.20
CA ILE A 578 -13.86 7.18 12.24
C ILE A 578 -13.40 6.22 13.35
N ILE A 579 -12.10 6.23 13.63
CA ILE A 579 -11.49 5.53 14.76
C ILE A 579 -11.22 6.60 15.82
N ALA A 580 -12.05 6.63 16.86
CA ALA A 580 -11.78 7.46 18.03
C ALA A 580 -10.54 6.92 18.75
N GLN A 581 -9.69 7.80 19.27
CA GLN A 581 -8.55 7.40 20.10
C GLN A 581 -8.91 7.37 21.58
#